data_AF-A0AAQ2C6C4-F1
#
_entry.id   AF-A0AAQ2C6C4-F1
#
_cell.length_a   1.000
_cell.length_b   1.000
_cell.length_c   1.000
_cell.angle_alpha   90.00
_cell.angle_beta   90.00
_cell.angle_gamma   90.00
#
_symmetry.space_group_name_H-M   'P 1'
#
loop_
_entity.id
_entity.type
_entity.pdbx_description
1 polymer ?
#
loop_
_entity_poly.entity_id
_entity_poly.type
_entity_poly.pdbx_seq_one_letter_code
_entity_poly.pdbx_strand_id
1 'polypeptide(L)'
;MIKSITAALARKRSELGQKEKGFTLIELLVVVLIIGVLAAVAIPIFLGQQDTAKDKATLAQITNAKTAVVAQLVTGTAPGFAMTAAVDFTASADIPVELTWTSDKKSFCISGSDNAATKGHWAAITDTGAAVAKKTCSSAGAIVAAP
;
A
#
# COMPACT_ATOMS: atom_id res chain seq x y z
N MET A 1 -66.65 36.87 14.22
CA MET A 1 -65.29 36.68 14.78
C MET A 1 -64.69 35.31 14.47
N ILE A 2 -65.47 34.24 14.35
CA ILE A 2 -64.97 32.87 14.10
C ILE A 2 -64.40 32.67 12.67
N LYS A 3 -64.95 33.35 11.64
CA LYS A 3 -64.54 33.21 10.23
C LYS A 3 -63.10 33.65 9.91
N SER A 4 -62.54 34.60 10.67
CA SER A 4 -61.17 35.10 10.44
C SER A 4 -60.09 34.14 10.96
N ILE A 5 -60.37 33.45 12.07
CA ILE A 5 -59.47 32.45 12.65
C ILE A 5 -59.40 31.20 11.75
N THR A 6 -60.53 30.78 11.18
CA THR A 6 -60.58 29.64 10.24
C THR A 6 -59.78 29.92 8.96
N ALA A 7 -59.85 31.14 8.43
CA ALA A 7 -59.08 31.57 7.27
C ALA A 7 -57.56 31.66 7.56
N ALA A 8 -57.17 32.11 8.76
CA ALA A 8 -55.78 32.18 9.18
C ALA A 8 -55.16 30.78 9.36
N LEU A 9 -55.91 29.83 9.93
CA LEU A 9 -55.48 28.44 10.08
C LEU A 9 -55.35 27.71 8.73
N ALA A 10 -56.24 28.00 7.77
CA ALA A 10 -56.16 27.45 6.42
C ALA A 10 -54.89 27.90 5.68
N ARG A 11 -54.52 29.19 5.78
CA ARG A 11 -53.27 29.72 5.19
C ARG A 11 -52.01 29.15 5.83
N LYS A 12 -52.00 28.97 7.15
CA LYS A 12 -50.88 28.36 7.87
C LYS A 12 -50.68 26.89 7.47
N ARG A 13 -51.77 26.14 7.23
CA ARG A 13 -51.72 24.72 6.82
C ARG A 13 -51.18 24.54 5.39
N SER A 14 -51.50 25.44 4.45
CA SER A 14 -50.92 25.41 3.10
C SER A 14 -49.43 25.77 3.10
N GLU A 15 -48.98 26.59 4.06
CA GLU A 15 -47.58 26.98 4.18
C GLU A 15 -46.69 25.86 4.74
N LEU A 16 -47.23 25.03 5.64
CA LEU A 16 -46.54 23.86 6.20
C LEU A 16 -46.49 22.68 5.20
N GLY A 17 -47.51 22.51 4.35
CA GLY A 17 -47.56 21.42 3.36
C GLY A 17 -46.71 21.62 2.11
N GLN A 18 -46.26 22.85 1.82
CA GLN A 18 -45.48 23.16 0.61
C GLN A 18 -43.96 23.21 0.84
N LYS A 19 -43.48 23.18 2.09
CA LYS A 19 -42.06 23.43 2.43
C LYS A 19 -41.24 22.18 2.79
N GLU A 20 -41.87 21.01 2.89
CA GLU A 20 -41.18 19.75 3.22
C GLU A 20 -41.09 18.87 1.97
N LYS A 21 -40.27 19.28 0.98
CA LYS A 21 -39.85 18.38 -0.10
C LYS A 21 -38.77 17.45 0.46
N GLY A 22 -39.19 16.37 1.11
CA GLY A 22 -38.28 15.31 1.57
C GLY A 22 -37.64 14.58 0.39
N PHE A 23 -36.39 14.13 0.60
CA PHE A 23 -35.69 13.24 -0.33
C PHE A 23 -36.49 11.95 -0.47
N THR A 24 -36.82 11.55 -1.70
CA THR A 24 -37.62 10.35 -1.90
C THR A 24 -36.75 9.10 -1.66
N LEU A 25 -37.34 8.02 -1.10
CA LEU A 25 -36.62 6.76 -0.94
C LEU A 25 -36.13 6.20 -2.29
N ILE A 26 -36.84 6.50 -3.37
CA ILE A 26 -36.45 6.10 -4.72
C ILE A 26 -35.23 6.88 -5.23
N GLU A 27 -35.09 8.16 -4.89
CA GLU A 27 -33.88 8.94 -5.23
C GLU A 27 -32.65 8.35 -4.54
N LEU A 28 -32.74 7.99 -3.26
CA LEU A 28 -31.61 7.32 -2.60
C LEU A 28 -31.34 5.93 -3.18
N LEU A 29 -32.39 5.18 -3.54
CA LEU A 29 -32.25 3.85 -4.09
C LEU A 29 -31.51 3.85 -5.44
N VAL A 30 -31.85 4.77 -6.35
CA VAL A 30 -31.16 4.88 -7.65
C VAL A 30 -29.71 5.31 -7.47
N VAL A 31 -29.41 6.20 -6.51
CA VAL A 31 -28.04 6.64 -6.23
C VAL A 31 -27.16 5.50 -5.74
N VAL A 32 -27.62 4.71 -4.76
CA VAL A 32 -26.83 3.57 -4.27
C VAL A 32 -26.70 2.46 -5.32
N LEU A 33 -27.68 2.32 -6.21
CA LEU A 33 -27.59 1.41 -7.37
C LEU A 33 -26.46 1.85 -8.31
N ILE A 34 -26.39 3.13 -8.67
CA ILE A 34 -25.35 3.65 -9.56
C ILE A 34 -23.97 3.54 -8.89
N ILE A 35 -23.84 3.94 -7.61
CA ILE A 35 -22.59 3.80 -6.86
C ILE A 35 -22.19 2.32 -6.74
N GLY A 36 -23.15 1.41 -6.56
CA GLY A 36 -22.91 -0.03 -6.51
C GLY A 36 -22.29 -0.57 -7.81
N VAL A 37 -22.80 -0.15 -8.97
CA VAL A 37 -22.26 -0.55 -10.28
C VAL A 37 -20.84 0.02 -10.47
N LEU A 38 -20.61 1.28 -10.11
CA LEU A 38 -19.28 1.90 -10.22
C LEU A 38 -18.27 1.23 -9.28
N ALA A 39 -18.66 0.95 -8.03
CA ALA A 39 -17.81 0.31 -7.04
C ALA A 39 -17.43 -1.13 -7.45
N ALA A 40 -18.36 -1.88 -8.04
CA ALA A 40 -18.10 -3.25 -8.49
C ALA A 40 -16.96 -3.33 -9.52
N VAL A 41 -16.81 -2.34 -10.40
CA VAL A 41 -15.72 -2.27 -11.38
C VAL A 41 -14.48 -1.59 -10.79
N ALA A 42 -14.65 -0.53 -10.01
CA ALA A 42 -13.54 0.28 -9.50
C ALA A 42 -12.70 -0.45 -8.44
N ILE A 43 -13.33 -1.21 -7.53
CA ILE A 43 -12.63 -1.89 -6.43
C ILE A 43 -11.56 -2.88 -6.92
N PRO A 44 -11.84 -3.85 -7.81
CA PRO A 44 -10.83 -4.81 -8.24
C PRO A 44 -9.66 -4.13 -8.98
N ILE A 45 -9.92 -3.10 -9.77
CA ILE A 45 -8.89 -2.32 -10.47
C ILE A 45 -8.00 -1.60 -9.46
N PHE A 46 -8.61 -0.92 -8.49
CA PHE A 46 -7.89 -0.19 -7.45
C PHE A 46 -7.00 -1.12 -6.60
N LEU A 47 -7.53 -2.27 -6.20
CA LEU A 47 -6.76 -3.27 -5.45
C LEU A 47 -5.57 -3.80 -6.26
N GLY A 48 -5.74 -4.10 -7.55
CA GLY A 48 -4.63 -4.52 -8.42
C GLY A 48 -3.56 -3.44 -8.62
N GLN A 49 -3.96 -2.17 -8.70
CA GLN A 49 -3.01 -1.05 -8.76
C GLN A 49 -2.26 -0.87 -7.44
N GLN A 50 -2.94 -1.04 -6.30
CA GLN A 50 -2.31 -0.96 -4.98
C GLN A 50 -1.27 -2.08 -4.80
N ASP A 51 -1.59 -3.31 -5.20
CA ASP A 51 -0.63 -4.44 -5.20
C ASP A 51 0.61 -4.10 -6.06
N THR A 52 0.39 -3.60 -7.28
CA THR A 52 1.48 -3.22 -8.18
C THR A 52 2.34 -2.09 -7.59
N ALA A 53 1.73 -1.11 -6.92
CA ALA A 53 2.45 -0.03 -6.26
C ALA A 53 3.34 -0.54 -5.12
N LYS A 54 2.83 -1.48 -4.31
CA LYS A 54 3.60 -2.14 -3.23
C LYS A 54 4.77 -2.96 -3.79
N ASP A 55 4.56 -3.70 -4.88
CA ASP A 55 5.61 -4.44 -5.57
C ASP A 55 6.75 -3.50 -6.03
N LYS A 56 6.40 -2.36 -6.62
CA LYS A 56 7.38 -1.36 -7.09
C LYS A 56 8.08 -0.64 -5.92
N ALA A 57 7.36 -0.34 -4.85
CA ALA A 57 7.95 0.25 -3.65
C ALA A 57 8.98 -0.70 -3.03
N THR A 58 8.69 -2.00 -2.96
CA THR A 58 9.62 -3.02 -2.44
C THR A 58 10.89 -3.12 -3.28
N LEU A 59 10.73 -3.18 -4.61
CA LEU A 59 11.86 -3.13 -5.55
C LEU A 59 12.76 -1.90 -5.34
N ALA A 60 12.15 -0.71 -5.20
CA ALA A 60 12.87 0.53 -4.97
C ALA A 60 13.63 0.50 -3.63
N GLN A 61 13.00 0.01 -2.57
CA GLN A 61 13.64 -0.09 -1.26
C GLN A 61 14.83 -1.04 -1.26
N ILE A 62 14.72 -2.21 -1.88
CA ILE A 62 15.85 -3.16 -1.96
C ILE A 62 17.00 -2.59 -2.77
N THR A 63 16.69 -1.85 -3.85
CA THR A 63 17.72 -1.19 -4.66
C THR A 63 18.44 -0.11 -3.86
N ASN A 64 17.70 0.67 -3.07
CA ASN A 64 18.27 1.69 -2.19
C ASN A 64 19.08 1.06 -1.06
N ALA A 65 18.56 0.00 -0.42
CA ALA A 65 19.25 -0.77 0.62
C ALA A 65 20.56 -1.36 0.10
N LYS A 66 20.53 -1.97 -1.09
CA LYS A 66 21.73 -2.48 -1.77
C LYS A 66 22.75 -1.37 -1.96
N THR A 67 22.33 -0.21 -2.43
CA THR A 67 23.23 0.93 -2.67
C THR A 67 23.84 1.43 -1.36
N ALA A 68 23.07 1.53 -0.28
CA ALA A 68 23.57 1.92 1.04
C ALA A 68 24.58 0.92 1.60
N VAL A 69 24.28 -0.38 1.50
CA VAL A 69 25.20 -1.44 1.93
C VAL A 69 26.49 -1.38 1.10
N VAL A 70 26.42 -1.32 -0.24
CA VAL A 70 27.61 -1.20 -1.10
C VAL A 70 28.43 0.05 -0.75
N ALA A 71 27.78 1.20 -0.52
CA ALA A 71 28.47 2.43 -0.13
C ALA A 71 29.31 2.21 1.15
N GLN A 72 28.78 1.49 2.13
CA GLN A 72 29.55 1.18 3.35
C GLN A 72 30.72 0.24 3.16
N LEU A 73 30.60 -0.76 2.27
CA LEU A 73 31.73 -1.62 1.94
C LEU A 73 32.87 -0.80 1.31
N VAL A 74 32.51 0.19 0.47
CA VAL A 74 33.50 1.07 -0.18
C VAL A 74 34.16 2.04 0.80
N THR A 75 33.44 2.54 1.81
CA THR A 75 34.01 3.45 2.83
C THR A 75 34.88 2.74 3.87
N GLY A 76 35.11 1.43 3.74
CA GLY A 76 36.05 0.68 4.57
C GLY A 76 35.42 -0.05 5.76
N THR A 77 34.09 -0.16 5.81
CA THR A 77 33.42 -0.99 6.82
C THR A 77 33.64 -2.47 6.50
N ALA A 78 34.13 -3.23 7.48
CA ALA A 78 34.35 -4.66 7.31
C ALA A 78 33.02 -5.40 7.00
N PRO A 79 33.02 -6.36 6.05
CA PRO A 79 31.81 -7.08 5.70
C PRO A 79 31.27 -7.94 6.85
N GLY A 80 29.97 -8.22 6.83
CA GLY A 80 29.28 -8.93 7.90
C GLY A 80 28.63 -8.03 8.96
N PHE A 81 28.44 -6.74 8.66
CA PHE A 81 27.67 -5.82 9.50
C PHE A 81 26.16 -6.06 9.35
N ALA A 82 25.39 -5.68 10.38
CA ALA A 82 23.92 -5.74 10.33
C ALA A 82 23.35 -4.61 9.48
N MET A 83 22.17 -4.80 8.88
CA MET A 83 21.54 -3.75 8.05
C MET A 83 21.29 -2.44 8.81
N THR A 84 21.09 -2.50 10.12
CA THR A 84 20.97 -1.31 10.99
C THR A 84 22.25 -0.49 11.09
N ALA A 85 23.39 -1.08 10.74
CA ALA A 85 24.66 -0.37 10.64
C ALA A 85 24.80 0.36 9.30
N ALA A 86 23.98 0.05 8.27
CA ALA A 86 23.93 0.76 7.00
C ALA A 86 23.48 2.21 7.20
N VAL A 87 24.46 3.11 7.32
CA VAL A 87 24.24 4.56 7.41
C VAL A 87 23.39 4.99 6.21
N ASP A 88 22.34 5.75 6.50
CA ASP A 88 21.43 6.38 5.54
C ASP A 88 20.36 5.50 4.88
N PHE A 89 20.15 4.26 5.37
CA PHE A 89 18.98 3.46 4.99
C PHE A 89 18.09 3.13 6.19
N THR A 90 16.84 3.62 6.14
CA THR A 90 15.78 3.24 7.05
C THR A 90 14.73 2.47 6.26
N ALA A 91 14.56 1.18 6.58
CA ALA A 91 13.49 0.36 5.99
C ALA A 91 12.12 0.92 6.39
N SER A 92 11.14 0.81 5.49
CA SER A 92 9.75 1.11 5.87
C SER A 92 9.23 0.02 6.81
N ALA A 93 8.38 0.40 7.76
CA ALA A 93 7.69 -0.57 8.62
C ALA A 93 6.79 -1.53 7.80
N ASP A 94 6.30 -1.09 6.64
CA ASP A 94 5.40 -1.87 5.80
C ASP A 94 6.11 -2.87 4.88
N ILE A 95 7.42 -2.68 4.69
CA ILE A 95 8.27 -3.46 3.79
C ILE A 95 9.56 -3.78 4.56
N PRO A 96 9.54 -4.82 5.41
CA PRO A 96 10.75 -5.25 6.08
C PRO A 96 11.80 -5.66 5.06
N VAL A 97 13.02 -5.14 5.24
CA VAL A 97 14.18 -5.51 4.44
C VAL A 97 15.12 -6.31 5.34
N GLU A 98 15.76 -7.32 4.78
CA GLU A 98 16.70 -8.20 5.46
C GLU A 98 18.00 -8.27 4.67
N LEU A 99 19.13 -8.15 5.36
CA LEU A 99 20.47 -8.32 4.81
C LEU A 99 21.05 -9.63 5.33
N THR A 100 21.34 -10.56 4.43
CA THR A 100 22.02 -11.82 4.77
C THR A 100 23.36 -11.90 4.06
N TRP A 101 24.41 -12.17 4.83
CA TRP A 101 25.75 -12.35 4.30
C TRP A 101 26.01 -13.81 3.92
N THR A 102 26.81 -13.99 2.89
CA THR A 102 27.43 -15.28 2.59
C THR A 102 28.45 -15.65 3.67
N SER A 103 28.71 -16.95 3.86
CA SER A 103 29.62 -17.43 4.90
C SER A 103 31.06 -16.93 4.77
N ASP A 104 31.51 -16.69 3.53
CA ASP A 104 32.81 -16.10 3.21
C ASP A 104 32.83 -14.56 3.32
N LYS A 105 31.67 -13.94 3.58
CA LYS A 105 31.49 -12.49 3.76
C LYS A 105 31.97 -11.65 2.58
N LYS A 106 32.07 -12.24 1.39
CA LYS A 106 32.45 -11.53 0.17
C LYS A 106 31.24 -11.02 -0.60
N SER A 107 30.10 -11.70 -0.42
CA SER A 107 28.83 -11.33 -1.04
C SER A 107 27.73 -11.25 0.01
N PHE A 108 26.68 -10.52 -0.33
CA PHE A 108 25.47 -10.46 0.47
C PHE A 108 24.26 -10.55 -0.42
N CYS A 109 23.15 -10.96 0.18
CA CYS A 109 21.82 -10.94 -0.37
C CYS A 109 20.97 -9.99 0.47
N ILE A 110 20.18 -9.15 -0.20
CA ILE A 110 19.16 -8.32 0.42
C ILE A 110 17.82 -8.77 -0.10
N SER A 111 16.89 -9.07 0.81
CA SER A 111 15.51 -9.41 0.48
C SER A 111 14.56 -8.44 1.15
N GLY A 112 13.41 -8.23 0.53
CA GLY A 112 12.30 -7.53 1.14
C GLY A 112 11.01 -8.06 0.57
N SER A 113 9.97 -8.03 1.39
CA SER A 113 8.62 -8.42 1.01
C SER A 113 7.67 -7.33 1.44
N ASP A 114 6.60 -7.11 0.67
CA ASP A 114 5.45 -6.46 1.27
C ASP A 114 4.87 -7.40 2.34
N ASN A 115 4.23 -6.88 3.38
CA ASN A 115 3.64 -7.70 4.45
C ASN A 115 2.52 -8.67 3.96
N ALA A 116 2.30 -8.79 2.65
CA ALA A 116 1.43 -9.78 2.04
C ALA A 116 2.26 -11.02 1.65
N ALA A 117 2.27 -12.03 2.53
CA ALA A 117 3.13 -13.22 2.55
C ALA A 117 3.48 -13.96 1.23
N THR A 118 2.83 -13.67 0.09
CA THR A 118 3.01 -14.37 -1.20
C THR A 118 3.24 -13.45 -2.41
N LYS A 119 3.07 -12.13 -2.26
CA LYS A 119 3.33 -11.14 -3.32
C LYS A 119 4.52 -10.25 -2.91
N GLY A 120 5.02 -9.40 -3.79
CA GLY A 120 6.06 -8.43 -3.42
C GLY A 120 7.42 -8.95 -2.95
N HIS A 121 7.73 -10.24 -3.00
CA HIS A 121 9.06 -10.73 -2.65
C HIS A 121 10.09 -10.34 -3.69
N TRP A 122 11.15 -9.67 -3.27
CA TRP A 122 12.27 -9.31 -4.13
C TRP A 122 13.58 -9.62 -3.40
N ALA A 123 14.59 -10.09 -4.14
CA ALA A 123 15.93 -10.28 -3.61
C ALA A 123 17.00 -9.77 -4.58
N ALA A 124 18.09 -9.21 -4.06
CA ALA A 124 19.22 -8.72 -4.83
C ALA A 124 20.54 -9.15 -4.18
N ILE A 125 21.55 -9.44 -5.01
CA ILE A 125 22.90 -9.84 -4.58
C ILE A 125 23.96 -8.83 -5.06
N THR A 126 25.08 -8.77 -4.34
CA THR A 126 26.14 -7.76 -4.57
C THR A 126 26.97 -7.99 -5.83
N ASP A 127 27.01 -9.21 -6.34
CA ASP A 127 27.77 -9.66 -7.51
C ASP A 127 27.14 -9.21 -8.86
N THR A 128 26.66 -7.97 -8.94
CA THR A 128 26.07 -7.31 -10.13
C THR A 128 24.63 -7.68 -10.50
N GLY A 129 23.96 -8.52 -9.70
CA GLY A 129 22.56 -8.89 -9.95
C GLY A 129 21.57 -7.72 -9.77
N ALA A 130 20.71 -7.49 -10.76
CA ALA A 130 19.49 -6.70 -10.55
C ALA A 130 18.59 -7.40 -9.52
N ALA A 131 17.74 -6.64 -8.82
CA ALA A 131 16.75 -7.23 -7.95
C ALA A 131 15.80 -8.15 -8.74
N VAL A 132 15.58 -9.35 -8.23
CA VAL A 132 14.80 -10.40 -8.89
C VAL A 132 13.48 -10.58 -8.15
N ALA A 133 12.37 -10.58 -8.90
CA ALA A 133 11.05 -10.78 -8.35
C ALA A 133 10.82 -12.24 -7.90
N LYS A 134 9.92 -12.42 -6.92
CA LYS A 134 9.53 -13.71 -6.32
C LYS A 134 10.71 -14.49 -5.74
N LYS A 135 11.66 -13.77 -5.15
CA LYS A 135 12.85 -14.33 -4.55
C LYS A 135 13.07 -13.79 -3.15
N THR A 136 13.72 -14.58 -2.31
CA THR A 136 14.17 -14.19 -0.97
C THR A 136 15.61 -14.64 -0.74
N CYS A 137 16.22 -14.18 0.36
CA CYS A 137 17.54 -14.60 0.78
C CYS A 137 17.44 -15.85 1.66
N SER A 138 18.22 -16.88 1.32
CA SER A 138 18.46 -18.00 2.23
C SER A 138 19.38 -17.55 3.37
N SER A 139 19.40 -18.32 4.46
CA SER A 139 20.34 -18.11 5.58
C SER A 139 21.82 -18.20 5.18
N ALA A 140 22.12 -18.77 4.01
CA ALA A 140 23.47 -18.83 3.44
C ALA A 140 23.80 -17.62 2.55
N GLY A 141 22.92 -16.63 2.43
CA GLY A 141 23.12 -15.43 1.60
C GLY A 141 22.94 -15.67 0.09
N ALA A 142 22.32 -16.79 -0.31
CA ALA A 142 21.97 -17.08 -1.70
C ALA A 142 20.51 -16.75 -2.01
N ILE A 143 20.23 -16.35 -3.26
CA ILE A 143 18.87 -16.12 -3.77
C ILE A 143 18.13 -17.45 -3.92
N VAL A 144 16.99 -17.58 -3.25
CA VAL A 144 16.10 -18.75 -3.34
C VAL A 144 14.68 -18.32 -3.70
N ALA A 145 13.83 -19.29 -4.05
CA ALA A 145 12.41 -19.02 -4.27
C ALA A 145 11.78 -18.49 -2.98
N ALA A 146 10.97 -17.44 -3.10
CA ALA A 146 10.13 -17.00 -2.00
C ALA A 146 9.04 -18.06 -1.69
N PRO A 147 8.60 -18.18 -0.42
CA PRO A 147 7.55 -19.10 -0.02
C PRO A 147 6.18 -18.80 -0.66
#